data_AF-A0A8D1USN3-F1
#
_entry.id   AF-A0A8D1USN3-F1
#
_cell.length_a   1.000
_cell.length_b   1.000
_cell.length_c   1.000
_cell.angle_alpha   90.00
_cell.angle_beta   90.00
_cell.angle_gamma   90.00
#
_symmetry.space_group_name_H-M   'P 1'
#
loop_
_entity.id
_entity.type
_entity.pdbx_description
1 polymer ?
#
loop_
_entity_poly.entity_id
_entity_poly.type
_entity_poly.pdbx_seq_one_letter_code
_entity_poly.pdbx_strand_id
1 'polypeptide(L)'
;MCSLAICISSLDKCLFRSFAHFSIGLLAFLLLSCISCLYILEIKPLSVVSFDTIFSHSVSCLFVFFLVSFAVQKLVSLIRSHGFILLLFLLLWETDLRNYS
;
A
#
# COMPACT_ATOMS: atom_id res chain seq x y z
N MET A 1 -26.76 5.67 8.80
CA MET A 1 -25.95 4.94 7.78
C MET A 1 -25.05 5.84 6.93
N CYS A 2 -25.40 7.11 6.68
CA CYS A 2 -24.63 7.99 5.79
C CYS A 2 -23.21 8.35 6.28
N SER A 3 -23.00 8.53 7.59
CA SER A 3 -21.68 8.92 8.13
C SER A 3 -20.60 7.84 7.97
N LEU A 4 -21.00 6.57 8.03
CA LEU A 4 -20.10 5.42 7.89
C LEU A 4 -19.64 5.24 6.44
N ALA A 5 -20.55 5.43 5.47
CA ALA A 5 -20.21 5.45 4.05
C ALA A 5 -19.24 6.59 3.69
N ILE A 6 -19.42 7.77 4.28
CA ILE A 6 -18.50 8.92 4.08
C ILE A 6 -17.13 8.62 4.70
N CYS A 7 -17.08 8.01 5.88
CA CYS A 7 -15.82 7.66 6.54
C CYS A 7 -15.01 6.60 5.77
N ILE A 8 -15.67 5.54 5.27
CA ILE A 8 -15.01 4.52 4.44
C ILE A 8 -14.54 5.13 3.11
N SER A 9 -15.38 5.96 2.47
CA SER A 9 -15.02 6.60 1.21
C SER A 9 -13.85 7.59 1.37
N SER A 10 -13.82 8.36 2.46
CA SER A 10 -12.72 9.30 2.72
C SER A 10 -11.41 8.56 3.07
N LEU A 11 -11.50 7.47 3.84
CA LEU A 11 -10.36 6.62 4.17
C LEU A 11 -9.73 6.01 2.91
N ASP A 12 -10.55 5.42 2.04
CA ASP A 12 -10.07 4.78 0.81
C ASP A 12 -9.37 5.81 -0.10
N LYS A 13 -9.94 7.01 -0.25
CA LYS A 13 -9.33 8.13 -0.98
C LYS A 13 -7.98 8.57 -0.39
N CYS A 14 -7.89 8.70 0.94
CA CYS A 14 -6.66 9.11 1.62
C CYS A 14 -5.55 8.06 1.48
N LEU A 15 -5.88 6.78 1.67
CA LEU A 15 -4.95 5.66 1.49
C LEU A 15 -4.48 5.52 0.04
N PHE A 16 -5.39 5.68 -0.91
CA PHE A 16 -5.04 5.62 -2.34
C PHE A 16 -4.10 6.75 -2.74
N ARG A 17 -4.31 7.96 -2.22
CA ARG A 17 -3.43 9.11 -2.47
C ARG A 17 -2.04 8.92 -1.89
N SER A 18 -1.93 8.42 -0.66
CA SER A 18 -0.62 8.17 -0.04
C SER A 18 0.12 7.03 -0.74
N PHE A 19 -0.58 5.97 -1.12
CA PHE A 19 -0.02 4.87 -1.90
C PHE A 19 0.46 5.32 -3.28
N ALA A 20 -0.32 6.14 -3.99
CA ALA A 20 0.08 6.68 -5.29
C ALA A 20 1.37 7.52 -5.17
N HIS A 21 1.46 8.39 -4.16
CA HIS A 21 2.68 9.18 -3.93
C HIS A 21 3.89 8.31 -3.60
N PHE A 22 3.72 7.31 -2.72
CA PHE A 22 4.79 6.38 -2.35
C PHE A 22 5.23 5.54 -3.56
N SER A 23 4.28 5.02 -4.33
CA SER A 23 4.54 4.24 -5.55
C SER A 23 5.27 5.07 -6.60
N ILE A 24 4.92 6.34 -6.79
CA ILE A 24 5.61 7.23 -7.73
C ILE A 24 7.07 7.47 -7.31
N GLY A 25 7.31 7.74 -6.03
CA GLY A 25 8.67 7.92 -5.51
C GLY A 25 9.52 6.66 -5.66
N LEU A 26 8.94 5.50 -5.36
CA LEU A 26 9.60 4.20 -5.52
C LEU A 26 9.91 3.91 -7.00
N LEU A 27 8.95 4.17 -7.89
CA LEU A 27 9.12 3.95 -9.33
C LEU A 27 10.20 4.88 -9.90
N ALA A 28 10.22 6.15 -9.52
CA ALA A 28 11.25 7.11 -9.93
C ALA A 28 12.64 6.69 -9.44
N PHE A 29 12.76 6.22 -8.19
CA PHE A 29 14.02 5.70 -7.64
C PHE A 29 14.49 4.45 -8.40
N LEU A 30 13.58 3.52 -8.69
CA LEU A 30 13.86 2.32 -9.47
C LEU A 30 14.33 2.65 -10.89
N LEU A 31 13.65 3.58 -11.58
CA LEU A 31 14.03 4.05 -12.91
C LEU A 31 15.40 4.71 -12.91
N LEU A 32 15.68 5.59 -11.94
CA LEU A 32 16.96 6.26 -11.82
C LEU A 32 18.09 5.25 -11.55
N SER A 33 17.85 4.30 -10.64
CA SER A 33 18.73 3.16 -10.39
C SER A 33 18.99 2.39 -11.68
N CYS A 34 17.94 2.00 -12.42
CA CYS A 34 18.06 1.25 -13.66
C CYS A 34 18.87 1.99 -14.73
N ILE A 35 18.68 3.31 -14.88
CA ILE A 35 19.44 4.13 -15.83
C ILE A 35 20.92 4.20 -15.42
N SER A 36 21.22 4.41 -14.14
CA SER A 36 22.60 4.37 -13.65
C SER A 36 23.25 2.99 -13.86
N CYS A 37 22.49 1.92 -13.65
CA CYS A 37 22.94 0.56 -13.92
C CYS A 37 23.29 0.34 -15.40
N LEU A 38 22.41 0.77 -16.31
CA LEU A 38 22.63 0.70 -17.75
C LEU A 38 23.84 1.53 -18.20
N TYR A 39 24.02 2.74 -17.64
CA TYR A 39 25.16 3.58 -17.93
C TYR A 39 26.50 2.95 -17.50
N ILE A 40 26.53 2.32 -16.32
CA ILE A 40 27.70 1.57 -15.85
C ILE A 40 27.96 0.35 -16.75
N LEU A 41 26.90 -0.32 -17.18
CA LEU A 41 26.96 -1.49 -18.07
C LEU A 41 27.55 -1.14 -19.44
N GLU A 42 27.19 0.02 -19.98
CA GLU A 42 27.70 0.55 -21.25
C GLU A 42 29.21 0.83 -21.19
N ILE A 43 29.70 1.38 -20.07
CA ILE A 43 31.12 1.67 -19.88
C ILE A 43 31.93 0.41 -19.54
N LYS A 44 31.32 -0.56 -18.85
CA LYS A 44 32.02 -1.74 -18.33
C LYS A 44 31.19 -3.03 -18.50
N PRO A 45 31.16 -3.60 -19.72
CA PRO A 45 30.39 -4.81 -20.01
C PRO A 45 30.92 -6.07 -19.29
N LEU A 46 32.11 -6.05 -18.68
CA LEU A 46 32.68 -7.24 -18.04
C LEU A 46 31.94 -7.66 -16.75
N SER A 47 31.20 -6.75 -16.11
CA SER A 47 30.44 -7.03 -14.88
C SER A 47 28.97 -7.42 -15.12
N VAL A 48 28.56 -7.64 -16.38
CA VAL A 48 27.17 -7.93 -16.78
C VAL A 48 26.55 -9.07 -15.97
N VAL A 49 27.23 -10.21 -15.82
CA VAL A 49 26.64 -11.43 -15.23
C VAL A 49 26.26 -11.25 -13.76
N SER A 50 27.15 -10.64 -12.97
CA SER A 50 26.89 -10.35 -11.55
C SER A 50 25.88 -9.23 -11.35
N PHE A 51 25.82 -8.28 -12.30
CA PHE A 51 24.93 -7.13 -12.18
C PHE A 51 23.48 -7.50 -12.48
N ASP A 52 23.27 -8.32 -13.52
CA ASP A 52 21.94 -8.75 -13.96
C ASP A 52 21.20 -9.56 -12.87
N THR A 53 21.95 -10.38 -12.13
CA THR A 53 21.42 -11.16 -10.99
C THR A 53 21.07 -10.31 -9.78
N ILE A 54 21.88 -9.30 -9.44
CA ILE A 54 21.59 -8.38 -8.33
C ILE A 54 20.41 -7.47 -8.67
N PHE A 55 20.37 -6.96 -9.91
CA PHE A 55 19.31 -6.08 -10.38
C PHE A 55 17.96 -6.82 -10.48
N SER A 56 17.93 -8.00 -11.09
CA SER A 56 16.71 -8.81 -11.15
C SER A 56 16.19 -9.19 -9.76
N HIS A 57 17.08 -9.52 -8.81
CA HIS A 57 16.69 -9.79 -7.43
C HIS A 57 16.14 -8.55 -6.72
N SER A 58 16.72 -7.36 -6.94
CA SER A 58 16.21 -6.13 -6.34
C SER A 58 14.82 -5.75 -6.88
N VAL A 59 14.61 -5.86 -8.20
CA VAL A 59 13.32 -5.62 -8.85
C VAL A 59 12.28 -6.62 -8.34
N SER A 60 12.64 -7.91 -8.26
CA SER A 60 11.77 -8.98 -7.73
C SER A 60 11.39 -8.71 -6.26
N CYS A 61 12.34 -8.35 -5.42
CA CYS A 61 12.09 -8.01 -4.02
C CYS A 61 11.18 -6.78 -3.87
N LEU A 62 11.42 -5.72 -4.65
CA LEU A 62 10.57 -4.53 -4.66
C LEU A 62 9.16 -4.83 -5.16
N PHE A 63 9.02 -5.70 -6.15
CA PHE A 63 7.73 -6.16 -6.64
C PHE A 63 6.95 -6.92 -5.57
N VAL A 64 7.60 -7.84 -4.85
CA VAL A 64 7.01 -8.53 -3.70
C VAL A 64 6.62 -7.54 -2.61
N PHE A 65 7.50 -6.59 -2.27
CA PHE A 65 7.22 -5.56 -1.28
C PHE A 65 6.00 -4.69 -1.66
N PHE A 66 5.88 -4.34 -2.93
CA PHE A 66 4.73 -3.61 -3.46
C PHE A 66 3.44 -4.43 -3.35
N LEU A 67 3.46 -5.71 -3.73
CA LEU A 67 2.32 -6.62 -3.59
C LEU A 67 1.91 -6.80 -2.13
N VAL A 68 2.87 -6.98 -1.22
CA VAL A 68 2.61 -7.09 0.22
C VAL A 68 2.02 -5.80 0.77
N SER A 69 2.58 -4.64 0.40
CA SER A 69 2.06 -3.33 0.82
C SER A 69 0.63 -3.10 0.34
N PHE A 70 0.33 -3.50 -0.91
CA PHE A 70 -1.01 -3.42 -1.48
C PHE A 70 -1.99 -4.35 -0.75
N ALA A 71 -1.59 -5.60 -0.50
CA ALA A 71 -2.40 -6.56 0.24
C ALA A 71 -2.66 -6.10 1.68
N VAL A 72 -1.64 -5.60 2.38
CA VAL A 72 -1.75 -5.05 3.74
C VAL A 72 -2.64 -3.82 3.76
N GLN A 73 -2.53 -2.90 2.78
CA GLN A 73 -3.44 -1.74 2.69
C GLN A 73 -4.89 -2.15 2.48
N LYS A 74 -5.15 -3.14 1.61
CA LYS A 74 -6.49 -3.73 1.43
C LYS A 74 -7.02 -4.35 2.72
N LEU A 75 -6.18 -5.11 3.43
CA LEU A 75 -6.54 -5.76 4.69
C LEU A 75 -6.81 -4.74 5.80
N VAL A 76 -5.97 -3.71 5.94
CA VAL A 76 -6.14 -2.63 6.92
C VAL A 76 -7.40 -1.82 6.63
N SER A 77 -7.67 -1.51 5.35
CA SER A 77 -8.92 -0.86 4.94
C SER A 77 -10.14 -1.72 5.32
N LEU A 78 -10.07 -3.04 5.11
CA LEU A 78 -11.13 -3.98 5.46
C LEU A 78 -11.37 -4.07 6.97
N ILE A 79 -10.32 -4.31 7.76
CA ILE A 79 -10.38 -4.42 9.23
C ILE A 79 -10.95 -3.13 9.82
N ARG A 80 -10.50 -1.98 9.32
CA ARG A 80 -10.97 -0.68 9.80
C ARG A 80 -12.45 -0.46 9.49
N SER A 81 -12.92 -0.82 8.28
CA SER A 81 -14.35 -0.73 7.95
C SER A 81 -15.23 -1.62 8.83
N HIS A 82 -14.79 -2.86 9.09
CA HIS A 82 -15.51 -3.81 9.94
C HIS A 82 -15.53 -3.36 11.40
N GLY A 83 -14.41 -2.83 11.91
CA GLY A 83 -14.33 -2.26 13.26
C GLY A 83 -15.31 -1.11 13.47
N PHE A 84 -15.47 -0.23 12.47
CA PHE A 84 -16.47 0.85 12.53
C PHE A 84 -17.92 0.32 12.53
N ILE A 85 -18.20 -0.74 11.78
CA ILE A 85 -19.53 -1.37 11.74
C ILE A 85 -19.87 -2.02 13.09
N LEU A 86 -18.93 -2.76 13.68
CA LEU A 86 -19.10 -3.39 14.99
C LEU A 86 -19.29 -2.36 16.11
N LEU A 87 -18.53 -1.26 16.07
CA LEU A 87 -18.67 -0.16 17.03
C LEU A 87 -20.06 0.49 16.94
N LEU A 88 -20.58 0.70 15.72
CA LEU A 88 -21.93 1.23 15.53
C LEU A 88 -22.99 0.29 16.11
N PHE A 89 -22.85 -1.02 15.90
CA PHE A 89 -23.79 -2.01 16.42
C PHE A 89 -23.78 -2.08 17.96
N LEU A 90 -22.59 -2.04 18.57
CA LEU A 90 -22.42 -1.96 20.03
C LEU A 90 -23.03 -0.68 20.61
N LEU A 91 -22.85 0.46 19.95
CA LEU A 91 -23.37 1.74 20.39
C LEU A 91 -24.91 1.79 20.27
N LEU A 92 -25.46 1.25 19.19
CA LEU A 92 -26.91 1.09 19.04
C LEU A 92 -27.50 0.18 20.12
N TRP A 93 -26.85 -0.95 20.39
CA TRP A 93 -27.23 -1.87 21.46
C TRP A 93 -27.25 -1.20 22.84
N GLU A 94 -26.23 -0.39 23.17
CA GLU A 94 -26.17 0.36 24.43
C GLU A 94 -27.30 1.39 24.53
N THR A 95 -27.60 2.10 23.45
CA THR A 95 -28.71 3.07 23.43
C THR A 95 -30.09 2.43 23.57
N ASP A 96 -30.29 1.22 23.03
CA ASP A 96 -31.56 0.49 23.14
C ASP A 96 -31.77 -0.03 24.57
N LEU A 97 -30.72 -0.60 25.18
CA LEU A 97 -30.70 -1.01 26.59
C LEU A 97 -30.98 0.15 27.55
N ARG A 98 -30.42 1.33 27.25
CA ARG A 98 -30.66 2.55 28.05
C ARG A 98 -32.09 3.08 27.94
N ASN A 99 -32.81 2.79 26.86
CA ASN A 99 -34.22 3.16 26.70
C ASN A 99 -35.20 2.19 27.37
N TYR A 100 -34.76 0.98 27.72
CA TYR A 100 -35.58 -0.06 28.36
C TYR A 100 -35.36 -0.19 29.89
N SER A 101 -34.45 0.59 30.47
CA SER A 101 -34.21 0.70 31.93
C SER A 101 -34.76 1.99 32.49
#